data_AF-A0A7U9Q126-F1
#
_entry.id   AF-A0A7U9Q126-F1
#
_cell.length_a   1.000
_cell.length_b   1.000
_cell.length_c   1.000
_cell.angle_alpha   90.00
_cell.angle_beta   90.00
_cell.angle_gamma   90.00
#
_symmetry.space_group_name_H-M   'P 1'
#
loop_
_entity.id
_entity.type
_entity.pdbx_description
1 polymer ?
#
loop_
_entity_poly.entity_id
_entity_poly.type
_entity_poly.pdbx_seq_one_letter_code
_entity_poly.pdbx_strand_id
1 'polypeptide(L)'
;MWNAARDMVRDGELPPTAYLDAARAHLPYETDIAIVSGALAFARTQIADRYLPAADRPAALNTLSTIARDILRRTEGSENGDGQGLRLAAVRTFIDSATTPDGIQDWLSGGSVPGGPALDPELRWRILGRLAVLGATTPAAIEDELARDPSATGRQGAATCHAALPDPAAKQAAWDALFATDEHTDLSNYLFNATAVGFWAPEQLDLVRPYVARYFPEAVALAARRGPALAESAGRFAFPTPFVDTATLELGEECLRTADPSPALRRKLIDQLDDLRRALRVRGE
;
A
#
# COMPACT_ATOMS: atom_id res chain seq x y z
N MET A 1 -10.15 -11.50 -20.47
CA MET A 1 -10.88 -10.22 -20.29
C MET A 1 -10.17 -9.30 -19.30
N TRP A 2 -10.06 -9.66 -18.01
CA TRP A 2 -9.44 -8.79 -16.99
C TRP A 2 -8.01 -8.34 -17.29
N ASN A 3 -7.15 -9.22 -17.82
CA ASN A 3 -5.79 -8.82 -18.22
C ASN A 3 -5.82 -7.76 -19.34
N ALA A 4 -6.61 -7.99 -20.40
CA ALA A 4 -6.79 -7.01 -21.47
C ALA A 4 -7.31 -5.66 -20.93
N ALA A 5 -8.28 -5.66 -20.01
CA ALA A 5 -8.76 -4.43 -19.40
C ALA A 5 -7.66 -3.70 -18.59
N ARG A 6 -6.77 -4.43 -17.90
CA ARG A 6 -5.62 -3.81 -17.19
C ARG A 6 -4.62 -3.21 -18.16
N ASP A 7 -4.34 -3.90 -19.26
CA ASP A 7 -3.41 -3.45 -20.28
C ASP A 7 -3.96 -2.20 -20.98
N MET A 8 -5.24 -2.20 -21.37
CA MET A 8 -5.92 -1.02 -21.93
C MET A 8 -5.90 0.18 -20.97
N VAL A 9 -6.07 -0.01 -19.65
CA VAL A 9 -5.92 1.11 -18.69
C VAL A 9 -4.48 1.62 -18.69
N ARG A 10 -3.49 0.72 -18.66
CA ARG A 10 -2.06 1.07 -18.65
C ARG A 10 -1.61 1.78 -19.92
N ASP A 11 -2.26 1.48 -21.03
CA ASP A 11 -2.00 2.08 -22.34
C ASP A 11 -2.81 3.37 -22.57
N GLY A 12 -3.71 3.73 -21.64
CA GLY A 12 -4.56 4.92 -21.75
C GLY A 12 -5.76 4.75 -22.69
N GLU A 13 -6.06 3.52 -23.10
CA GLU A 13 -7.17 3.18 -24.00
C GLU A 13 -8.50 2.96 -23.25
N LEU A 14 -8.43 2.65 -21.95
CA LEU A 14 -9.59 2.51 -21.08
C LEU A 14 -9.48 3.45 -19.87
N PRO A 15 -10.49 4.29 -19.59
CA PRO A 15 -10.50 5.12 -18.39
C PRO A 15 -10.40 4.27 -17.10
N PRO A 16 -9.61 4.70 -16.09
CA PRO A 16 -9.52 3.97 -14.82
C PRO A 16 -10.87 3.76 -14.13
N THR A 17 -11.80 4.72 -14.25
CA THR A 17 -13.17 4.62 -13.73
C THR A 17 -13.97 3.52 -14.41
N ALA A 18 -13.83 3.33 -15.72
CA ALA A 18 -14.50 2.25 -16.45
C ALA A 18 -14.04 0.86 -15.98
N TYR A 19 -12.78 0.72 -15.54
CA TYR A 19 -12.33 -0.52 -14.90
C TYR A 19 -13.04 -0.77 -13.57
N LEU A 20 -13.27 0.28 -12.76
CA LEU A 20 -14.01 0.17 -11.50
C LEU A 20 -15.48 -0.19 -11.74
N ASP A 21 -16.11 0.38 -12.77
CA ASP A 21 -17.49 0.05 -13.15
C ASP A 21 -17.61 -1.42 -13.55
N ALA A 22 -16.68 -1.91 -14.39
CA ALA A 22 -16.60 -3.33 -14.73
C ALA A 22 -16.37 -4.20 -13.49
N ALA A 23 -15.48 -3.79 -12.58
CA ALA A 23 -15.21 -4.50 -11.33
C ALA A 23 -16.47 -4.59 -10.47
N ARG A 24 -17.20 -3.49 -10.34
CA ARG A 24 -18.46 -3.43 -9.58
C ARG A 24 -19.54 -4.33 -10.15
N ALA A 25 -19.64 -4.38 -11.48
CA ALA A 25 -20.65 -5.15 -12.19
C ALA A 25 -20.40 -6.66 -12.15
N HIS A 26 -19.13 -7.09 -12.25
CA HIS A 26 -18.81 -8.49 -12.50
C HIS A 26 -18.21 -9.24 -11.31
N LEU A 27 -17.34 -8.62 -10.51
CA LEU A 27 -16.62 -9.31 -9.43
C LEU A 27 -17.53 -9.89 -8.32
N PRO A 28 -18.69 -9.31 -7.97
CA PRO A 28 -19.61 -9.95 -7.02
C PRO A 28 -20.09 -11.35 -7.44
N TYR A 29 -20.11 -11.62 -8.75
CA TYR A 29 -20.62 -12.87 -9.34
C TYR A 29 -19.50 -13.83 -9.76
N GLU A 30 -18.27 -13.35 -9.89
CA GLU A 30 -17.10 -14.16 -10.19
C GLU A 30 -16.86 -15.21 -9.09
N THR A 31 -16.42 -16.40 -9.49
CA THR A 31 -16.14 -17.54 -8.60
C THR A 31 -14.67 -17.92 -8.58
N ASP A 32 -13.90 -17.51 -9.60
CA ASP A 32 -12.47 -17.79 -9.64
C ASP A 32 -11.69 -16.81 -8.73
N ILE A 33 -11.03 -17.38 -7.73
CA ILE A 33 -10.24 -16.63 -6.74
C ILE A 33 -9.07 -15.85 -7.36
N ALA A 34 -8.41 -16.40 -8.38
CA ALA A 34 -7.29 -15.75 -9.03
C ALA A 34 -7.76 -14.53 -9.83
N ILE A 35 -8.93 -14.64 -10.47
CA ILE A 35 -9.57 -13.51 -11.15
C ILE A 35 -9.96 -12.42 -10.15
N VAL A 36 -10.71 -12.76 -9.09
CA VAL A 36 -11.15 -11.79 -8.07
C VAL A 36 -9.97 -11.11 -7.42
N SER A 37 -9.01 -11.89 -6.91
CA SER A 37 -7.86 -11.35 -6.18
C SER A 37 -7.02 -10.43 -7.08
N GLY A 38 -6.76 -10.85 -8.32
CA GLY A 38 -6.01 -10.01 -9.25
C GLY A 38 -6.74 -8.72 -9.61
N ALA A 39 -8.04 -8.77 -9.86
CA ALA A 39 -8.82 -7.61 -10.27
C ALA A 39 -8.96 -6.60 -9.13
N LEU A 40 -9.23 -7.07 -7.91
CA LEU A 40 -9.27 -6.24 -6.71
C LEU A 40 -7.90 -5.63 -6.39
N ALA A 41 -6.81 -6.40 -6.51
CA ALA A 41 -5.46 -5.90 -6.28
C ALA A 41 -5.09 -4.79 -7.26
N PHE A 42 -5.41 -4.94 -8.55
CA PHE A 42 -5.17 -3.91 -9.56
C PHE A 42 -6.03 -2.65 -9.30
N ALA A 43 -7.31 -2.83 -9.03
CA ALA A 43 -8.21 -1.72 -8.71
C ALA A 43 -7.77 -0.96 -7.44
N ARG A 44 -7.30 -1.68 -6.41
CA ARG A 44 -6.86 -1.06 -5.15
C ARG A 44 -5.53 -0.33 -5.28
N THR A 45 -4.54 -0.91 -5.96
CA THR A 45 -3.15 -0.41 -5.95
C THR A 45 -2.77 0.42 -7.17
N GLN A 46 -3.38 0.15 -8.32
CA GLN A 46 -3.09 0.89 -9.55
C GLN A 46 -4.16 1.94 -9.80
N ILE A 47 -5.44 1.54 -9.83
CA ILE A 47 -6.52 2.49 -10.10
C ILE A 47 -6.65 3.52 -8.97
N ALA A 48 -6.96 3.07 -7.75
CA ALA A 48 -7.27 3.98 -6.65
C ALA A 48 -6.05 4.79 -6.17
N ASP A 49 -4.87 4.17 -6.08
CA ASP A 49 -3.68 4.84 -5.51
C ASP A 49 -2.83 5.58 -6.55
N ARG A 50 -2.93 5.27 -7.84
CA ARG A 50 -2.01 5.82 -8.86
C ARG A 50 -2.69 6.44 -10.07
N TYR A 51 -3.69 5.81 -10.67
CA TYR A 51 -4.24 6.26 -11.95
C TYR A 51 -5.42 7.22 -11.80
N LEU A 52 -6.03 7.29 -10.62
CA LEU A 52 -7.01 8.32 -10.31
C LEU A 52 -6.36 9.54 -9.65
N PRO A 53 -6.88 10.75 -9.90
CA PRO A 53 -6.60 11.92 -9.07
C PRO A 53 -6.95 11.68 -7.60
N ALA A 54 -6.26 12.37 -6.69
CA ALA A 54 -6.48 12.20 -5.24
C ALA A 54 -7.94 12.45 -4.81
N ALA A 55 -8.65 13.36 -5.50
CA ALA A 55 -10.04 13.70 -5.23
C ALA A 55 -11.03 12.55 -5.52
N ASP A 56 -10.70 11.67 -6.47
CA ASP A 56 -11.58 10.56 -6.89
C ASP A 56 -11.33 9.27 -6.09
N ARG A 57 -10.20 9.20 -5.40
CA ARG A 57 -9.79 8.02 -4.63
C ARG A 57 -10.82 7.58 -3.58
N PRO A 58 -11.46 8.46 -2.78
CA PRO A 58 -12.49 8.04 -1.83
C PRO A 58 -13.67 7.29 -2.49
N ALA A 59 -14.09 7.72 -3.68
CA ALA A 59 -15.17 7.05 -4.43
C ALA A 59 -14.74 5.66 -4.93
N ALA A 60 -13.50 5.53 -5.40
CA ALA A 60 -12.93 4.24 -5.79
C ALA A 60 -12.85 3.25 -4.61
N LEU A 61 -12.38 3.73 -3.45
CA LEU A 61 -12.32 2.92 -2.24
C LEU A 61 -13.71 2.47 -1.77
N ASN A 62 -14.72 3.36 -1.81
CA ASN A 62 -16.09 2.97 -1.47
C ASN A 62 -16.65 1.90 -2.44
N THR A 63 -16.31 1.99 -3.72
CA THR A 63 -16.67 0.98 -4.72
C THR A 63 -16.06 -0.37 -4.38
N LEU A 64 -14.76 -0.40 -4.03
CA LEU A 64 -14.05 -1.61 -3.61
C LEU A 64 -14.61 -2.21 -2.32
N SER A 65 -14.88 -1.39 -1.31
CA SER A 65 -15.54 -1.84 -0.07
C SER A 65 -16.92 -2.42 -0.36
N THR A 66 -17.66 -1.87 -1.32
CA THR A 66 -18.98 -2.39 -1.71
C THR A 66 -18.88 -3.75 -2.42
N ILE A 67 -17.94 -3.90 -3.34
CA ILE A 67 -17.65 -5.20 -3.98
C ILE A 67 -17.27 -6.23 -2.93
N ALA A 68 -16.37 -5.87 -2.00
CA ALA A 68 -15.96 -6.74 -0.92
C ALA A 68 -17.15 -7.17 -0.04
N ARG A 69 -18.04 -6.25 0.36
CA ARG A 69 -19.25 -6.60 1.12
C ARG A 69 -20.16 -7.56 0.36
N ASP A 70 -20.35 -7.36 -0.94
CA ASP A 70 -21.17 -8.27 -1.76
C ASP A 70 -20.58 -9.68 -1.83
N ILE A 71 -19.26 -9.79 -1.98
CA ILE A 71 -18.56 -11.09 -1.95
C ILE A 71 -18.68 -11.72 -0.56
N LEU A 72 -18.45 -10.96 0.52
CA LEU A 72 -18.58 -11.46 1.90
C LEU A 72 -19.98 -11.99 2.21
N ARG A 73 -21.03 -11.32 1.73
CA ARG A 73 -22.42 -11.74 1.89
C ARG A 73 -22.73 -13.01 1.10
N ARG A 74 -22.21 -13.11 -0.13
CA ARG A 74 -22.42 -14.30 -0.98
C ARG A 74 -21.68 -15.53 -0.47
N THR A 75 -20.51 -15.35 0.14
CA THR A 75 -19.68 -16.45 0.68
C THR A 75 -19.92 -16.72 2.16
N GLU A 76 -20.96 -16.14 2.77
CA GLU A 76 -21.36 -16.43 4.14
C GLU A 76 -21.64 -17.93 4.32
N GLY A 77 -21.16 -18.52 5.42
CA GLY A 77 -21.32 -19.95 5.71
C GLY A 77 -20.52 -20.90 4.82
N SER A 78 -19.66 -20.39 3.92
CA SER A 78 -18.77 -21.23 3.10
C SER A 78 -17.59 -21.73 3.95
N GLU A 79 -17.74 -22.90 4.58
CA GLU A 79 -16.73 -23.46 5.49
C GLU A 79 -15.60 -24.23 4.77
N ASN A 80 -15.76 -24.56 3.48
CA ASN A 80 -14.76 -25.32 2.70
C ASN A 80 -14.73 -24.88 1.21
N GLY A 81 -13.57 -25.01 0.54
CA GLY A 81 -13.40 -24.81 -0.90
C GLY A 81 -13.16 -23.35 -1.34
N ASP A 82 -13.43 -23.05 -2.62
CA ASP A 82 -13.15 -21.75 -3.26
C ASP A 82 -13.80 -20.55 -2.55
N GLY A 83 -14.92 -20.78 -1.86
CA GLY A 83 -15.62 -19.76 -1.07
C GLY A 83 -14.79 -19.16 0.06
N GLN A 84 -13.91 -19.95 0.69
CA GLN A 84 -13.01 -19.46 1.76
C GLN A 84 -11.96 -18.50 1.21
N GLY A 85 -11.35 -18.84 0.08
CA GLY A 85 -10.39 -17.98 -0.60
C GLY A 85 -11.01 -16.64 -1.01
N LEU A 86 -12.19 -16.69 -1.64
CA LEU A 86 -12.93 -15.49 -2.07
C LEU A 86 -13.27 -14.60 -0.89
N ARG A 87 -13.70 -15.21 0.22
CA ARG A 87 -13.97 -14.50 1.47
C ARG A 87 -12.73 -13.78 1.98
N LEU A 88 -11.58 -14.46 2.05
CA LEU A 88 -10.33 -13.84 2.52
C LEU A 88 -9.88 -12.69 1.61
N ALA A 89 -9.99 -12.82 0.29
CA ALA A 89 -9.71 -11.74 -0.66
C ALA A 89 -10.62 -10.53 -0.43
N ALA A 90 -11.91 -10.77 -0.17
CA ALA A 90 -12.87 -9.72 0.14
C ALA A 90 -12.59 -9.05 1.49
N VAL A 91 -12.27 -9.80 2.55
CA VAL A 91 -11.86 -9.26 3.86
C VAL A 91 -10.68 -8.30 3.71
N ARG A 92 -9.60 -8.74 3.06
CA ARG A 92 -8.40 -7.93 2.84
C ARG A 92 -8.71 -6.67 2.06
N THR A 93 -9.50 -6.79 0.98
CA THR A 93 -9.93 -5.64 0.18
C THR A 93 -10.78 -4.66 0.99
N PHE A 94 -11.69 -5.15 1.83
CA PHE A 94 -12.51 -4.31 2.69
C PHE A 94 -11.66 -3.51 3.67
N ILE A 95 -10.71 -4.18 4.34
CA ILE A 95 -9.77 -3.53 5.27
C ILE A 95 -8.95 -2.48 4.53
N ASP A 96 -8.29 -2.87 3.45
CA ASP A 96 -7.38 -1.98 2.70
C ASP A 96 -8.11 -0.77 2.10
N SER A 97 -9.43 -0.88 1.86
CA SER A 97 -10.27 0.17 1.25
C SER A 97 -11.13 0.94 2.24
N ALA A 98 -11.09 0.63 3.54
CA ALA A 98 -11.93 1.31 4.52
C ALA A 98 -11.60 2.81 4.58
N THR A 99 -12.58 3.69 4.39
CA THR A 99 -12.40 5.15 4.50
C THR A 99 -12.76 5.69 5.89
N THR A 100 -13.38 4.86 6.73
CA THR A 100 -13.77 5.16 8.11
C THR A 100 -13.35 4.01 9.02
N PRO A 101 -13.08 4.27 10.31
CA PRO A 101 -12.59 3.25 11.24
C PRO A 101 -13.66 2.25 11.69
N ASP A 102 -14.91 2.68 11.89
CA ASP A 102 -15.97 1.94 12.60
C ASP A 102 -16.05 0.46 12.21
N GLY A 103 -16.23 0.16 10.91
CA GLY A 103 -16.43 -1.22 10.46
C GLY A 103 -15.23 -2.14 10.71
N ILE A 104 -13.99 -1.64 10.61
CA ILE A 104 -12.79 -2.47 10.84
C ILE A 104 -12.38 -2.47 12.32
N GLN A 105 -12.70 -1.41 13.07
CA GLN A 105 -12.52 -1.35 14.50
C GLN A 105 -13.43 -2.36 15.21
N ASP A 106 -14.69 -2.46 14.78
CA ASP A 106 -15.62 -3.47 15.27
C ASP A 106 -15.08 -4.89 15.07
N TRP A 107 -14.44 -5.17 13.92
CA TRP A 107 -13.84 -6.49 13.64
C TRP A 107 -12.66 -6.76 14.58
N LEU A 108 -11.79 -5.77 14.79
CA LEU A 108 -10.63 -5.91 15.68
C LEU A 108 -11.06 -6.17 17.13
N SER A 109 -12.05 -5.42 17.62
CA SER A 109 -12.60 -5.54 18.96
C SER A 109 -13.39 -6.84 19.15
N GLY A 110 -14.15 -7.26 18.14
CA GLY A 110 -14.90 -8.53 18.15
C GLY A 110 -14.03 -9.77 17.93
N GLY A 111 -12.80 -9.60 17.42
CA GLY A 111 -11.87 -10.69 17.15
C GLY A 111 -12.24 -11.55 15.94
N SER A 112 -13.23 -11.15 15.15
CA SER A 112 -13.69 -11.87 13.96
C SER A 112 -14.28 -10.94 12.92
N VAL A 113 -14.31 -11.40 11.67
CA VAL A 113 -15.10 -10.77 10.61
C VAL A 113 -16.56 -11.24 10.74
N PRO A 114 -17.58 -10.40 10.52
CA PRO A 114 -18.99 -10.79 10.55
C PRO A 114 -19.27 -12.01 9.69
N GLY A 115 -19.76 -13.10 10.28
CA GLY A 115 -20.02 -14.37 9.59
C GLY A 115 -18.76 -15.08 9.06
N GLY A 116 -17.57 -14.74 9.59
CA GLY A 116 -16.27 -15.23 9.13
C GLY A 116 -15.38 -15.79 10.24
N PRO A 117 -14.16 -16.24 9.90
CA PRO A 117 -13.24 -16.83 10.86
C PRO A 117 -12.75 -15.79 11.87
N ALA A 118 -12.17 -16.28 12.96
CA ALA A 118 -11.38 -15.47 13.87
C ALA A 118 -10.27 -14.74 13.10
N LEU A 119 -9.94 -13.52 13.51
CA LEU A 119 -8.85 -12.76 12.92
C LEU A 119 -7.51 -13.43 13.28
N ASP A 120 -6.82 -13.94 12.26
CA ASP A 120 -5.43 -14.36 12.39
C ASP A 120 -4.50 -13.14 12.60
N PRO A 121 -3.24 -13.35 13.01
CA PRO A 121 -2.30 -12.25 13.22
C PRO A 121 -2.13 -11.33 12.01
N GLU A 122 -2.17 -11.88 10.78
CA GLU A 122 -2.02 -11.09 9.56
C GLU A 122 -3.16 -10.08 9.40
N LEU A 123 -4.41 -10.52 9.58
CA LEU A 123 -5.58 -9.65 9.49
C LEU A 123 -5.62 -8.62 10.61
N ARG A 124 -5.20 -8.98 11.84
CA ARG A 124 -5.12 -8.03 12.96
C ARG A 124 -4.15 -6.88 12.66
N TRP A 125 -2.94 -7.21 12.19
CA TRP A 125 -1.96 -6.19 11.78
C TRP A 125 -2.40 -5.38 10.58
N ARG A 126 -3.11 -5.99 9.63
CA ARG A 126 -3.68 -5.29 8.48
C ARG A 126 -4.74 -4.26 8.90
N ILE A 127 -5.62 -4.64 9.83
CA ILE A 127 -6.63 -3.72 10.40
C ILE A 127 -5.93 -2.58 11.15
N LEU A 128 -4.98 -2.88 12.02
CA LEU A 128 -4.22 -1.86 12.75
C LEU A 128 -3.47 -0.92 11.82
N GLY A 129 -2.87 -1.44 10.74
CA GLY A 129 -2.20 -0.63 9.73
C GLY A 129 -3.16 0.34 9.05
N ARG A 130 -4.37 -0.11 8.71
CA ARG A 130 -5.39 0.77 8.15
C ARG A 130 -5.89 1.79 9.17
N LEU A 131 -6.15 1.38 10.41
CA LEU A 131 -6.53 2.30 11.50
C LEU A 131 -5.45 3.33 11.76
N ALA A 132 -4.17 2.95 11.69
CA ALA A 132 -3.04 3.88 11.78
C ALA A 132 -3.08 4.92 10.67
N VAL A 133 -3.25 4.52 9.40
CA VAL A 133 -3.40 5.47 8.28
C VAL A 133 -4.55 6.46 8.50
N LEU A 134 -5.68 5.97 9.04
CA LEU A 134 -6.87 6.77 9.32
C LEU A 134 -6.78 7.60 10.61
N GLY A 135 -5.68 7.52 11.37
CA GLY A 135 -5.53 8.21 12.65
C GLY A 135 -6.43 7.67 13.78
N ALA A 136 -6.92 6.44 13.62
CA ALA A 136 -7.86 5.78 14.52
C ALA A 136 -7.21 4.68 15.38
N THR A 137 -5.90 4.78 15.61
CA THR A 137 -5.17 3.96 16.59
C THR A 137 -4.06 4.79 17.22
N THR A 138 -3.43 4.26 18.27
CA THR A 138 -2.37 4.95 19.01
C THR A 138 -1.10 4.11 19.06
N PRO A 139 0.08 4.73 19.31
CA PRO A 139 1.31 3.98 19.56
C PRO A 139 1.15 2.93 20.65
N ALA A 140 0.44 3.23 21.74
CA ALA A 140 0.19 2.27 22.83
C ALA A 140 -0.61 1.04 22.35
N ALA A 141 -1.66 1.24 21.54
CA ALA A 141 -2.42 0.13 20.98
C ALA A 141 -1.59 -0.75 20.02
N ILE A 142 -0.64 -0.15 19.29
CA ILE A 142 0.31 -0.88 18.44
C ILE A 142 1.25 -1.73 19.31
N GLU A 143 1.77 -1.17 20.39
CA GLU A 143 2.64 -1.91 21.34
C GLU A 143 1.87 -3.02 22.07
N ASP A 144 0.61 -2.81 22.43
CA ASP A 144 -0.24 -3.84 23.03
C ASP A 144 -0.47 -5.02 22.07
N GLU A 145 -0.60 -4.76 20.76
CA GLU A 145 -0.65 -5.84 19.76
C GLU A 145 0.71 -6.52 19.58
N LEU A 146 1.81 -5.77 19.58
CA LEU A 146 3.15 -6.34 19.50
C LEU A 146 3.48 -7.24 20.69
N ALA A 147 3.02 -6.88 21.89
CA ALA A 147 3.14 -7.71 23.08
C ALA A 147 2.35 -9.01 22.94
N ARG A 148 1.21 -8.98 22.24
CA ARG A 148 0.38 -10.15 21.95
C ARG A 148 0.96 -11.03 20.85
N ASP A 149 1.60 -10.43 19.85
CA ASP A 149 2.30 -11.10 18.75
C ASP A 149 3.77 -10.66 18.67
N PRO A 150 4.66 -11.24 19.50
CA PRO A 150 6.09 -10.90 19.51
C PRO A 150 6.86 -11.56 18.35
N SER A 151 6.17 -12.09 17.33
CA SER A 151 6.80 -12.76 16.19
C SER A 151 7.54 -11.79 15.26
N ALA A 152 8.26 -12.32 14.28
CA ALA A 152 8.85 -11.49 13.22
C ALA A 152 7.79 -10.73 12.42
N THR A 153 6.66 -11.40 12.14
CA THR A 153 5.51 -10.78 11.47
C THR A 153 4.91 -9.66 12.32
N GLY A 154 4.78 -9.87 13.62
CA GLY A 154 4.30 -8.83 14.53
C GLY A 154 5.20 -7.60 14.59
N ARG A 155 6.53 -7.80 14.64
CA ARG A 155 7.49 -6.67 14.55
C ARG A 155 7.38 -5.89 13.24
N GLN A 156 7.17 -6.58 12.12
CA GLN A 156 6.96 -5.92 10.81
C GLN A 156 5.62 -5.17 10.78
N GLY A 157 4.56 -5.77 11.34
CA GLY A 157 3.25 -5.14 11.50
C GLY A 157 3.34 -3.86 12.32
N ALA A 158 4.00 -3.91 13.48
CA ALA A 158 4.21 -2.76 14.34
C ALA A 158 5.01 -1.65 13.63
N ALA A 159 6.11 -1.98 12.97
CA ALA A 159 6.91 -1.02 12.21
C ALA A 159 6.09 -0.34 11.10
N THR A 160 5.26 -1.10 10.39
CA THR A 160 4.34 -0.56 9.37
C THR A 160 3.32 0.38 10.00
N CYS A 161 2.71 0.00 11.13
CA CYS A 161 1.69 0.80 11.80
C CYS A 161 2.28 2.12 12.34
N HIS A 162 3.44 2.08 12.99
CA HIS A 162 4.11 3.28 13.49
C HIS A 162 4.44 4.26 12.37
N ALA A 163 4.98 3.76 11.25
CA ALA A 163 5.27 4.59 10.08
C ALA A 163 4.00 5.15 9.41
N ALA A 164 2.85 4.51 9.59
CA ALA A 164 1.57 4.90 9.00
C ALA A 164 0.79 5.95 9.80
N LEU A 165 1.14 6.22 11.06
CA LEU A 165 0.46 7.21 11.88
C LEU A 165 0.50 8.61 11.21
N PRO A 166 -0.61 9.36 11.15
CA PRO A 166 -0.71 10.70 10.55
C PRO A 166 -0.15 11.77 11.50
N ASP A 167 1.00 11.52 12.10
CA ASP A 167 1.65 12.42 13.04
C ASP A 167 3.03 12.85 12.50
N PRO A 168 3.37 14.15 12.48
CA PRO A 168 4.66 14.63 11.99
C PRO A 168 5.86 14.01 12.70
N ALA A 169 5.79 13.79 14.02
CA ALA A 169 6.90 13.18 14.75
C ALA A 169 7.04 11.69 14.42
N ALA A 170 5.92 10.97 14.24
CA ALA A 170 5.95 9.59 13.76
C ALA A 170 6.55 9.47 12.34
N LYS A 171 6.18 10.37 11.42
CA LYS A 171 6.81 10.42 10.08
C LYS A 171 8.29 10.72 10.16
N GLN A 172 8.68 11.71 10.95
CA GLN A 172 10.09 12.05 11.10
C GLN A 172 10.89 10.87 11.68
N ALA A 173 10.39 10.21 12.73
CA ALA A 173 11.02 9.03 13.32
C ALA A 173 11.13 7.86 12.32
N ALA A 174 10.07 7.60 11.54
CA ALA A 174 10.10 6.57 10.50
C ALA A 174 11.11 6.89 9.39
N TRP A 175 11.19 8.16 8.97
CA TRP A 175 12.16 8.60 7.98
C TRP A 175 13.60 8.46 8.48
N ASP A 176 13.85 8.87 9.73
CA ASP A 176 15.16 8.77 10.34
C ASP A 176 15.60 7.31 10.47
N ALA A 177 14.69 6.41 10.82
CA ALA A 177 14.95 4.97 10.86
C ALA A 177 15.24 4.34 9.47
N LEU A 178 14.77 4.97 8.38
CA LEU A 178 15.04 4.51 7.01
C LEU A 178 16.37 5.05 6.47
N PHE A 179 16.69 6.32 6.73
CA PHE A 179 17.76 7.03 6.01
C PHE A 179 18.81 7.71 6.90
N ALA A 180 18.47 8.07 8.14
CA ALA A 180 19.36 8.78 9.06
C ALA A 180 20.03 7.87 10.10
N THR A 181 20.16 6.57 9.79
CA THR A 181 20.80 5.58 10.66
C THR A 181 22.31 5.44 10.40
N ASP A 182 23.00 4.82 11.35
CA ASP A 182 24.37 4.31 11.25
C ASP A 182 24.41 2.78 11.43
N GLU A 183 25.62 2.20 11.41
CA GLU A 183 25.81 0.75 11.50
C GLU A 183 25.22 0.11 12.76
N HIS A 184 25.02 0.89 13.84
CA HIS A 184 24.48 0.41 15.11
C HIS A 184 22.97 0.56 15.23
N THR A 185 22.38 1.45 14.45
CA THR A 185 20.95 1.80 14.49
C THR A 185 20.20 1.32 13.25
N ASP A 186 20.91 0.78 12.27
CA ASP A 186 20.35 0.28 11.03
C ASP A 186 19.29 -0.82 11.25
N LEU A 187 18.14 -0.64 10.61
CA LEU A 187 17.09 -1.66 10.56
C LEU A 187 17.57 -2.92 9.81
N SER A 188 17.01 -4.07 10.17
CA SER A 188 17.06 -5.25 9.30
C SER A 188 16.30 -4.98 8.00
N ASN A 189 16.65 -5.65 6.90
CA ASN A 189 15.98 -5.46 5.60
C ASN A 189 14.45 -5.67 5.69
N TYR A 190 13.99 -6.60 6.53
CA TYR A 190 12.57 -6.85 6.74
C TYR A 190 11.86 -5.70 7.44
N LEU A 191 12.50 -5.09 8.45
CA LEU A 191 11.95 -3.92 9.14
C LEU A 191 12.03 -2.67 8.28
N PHE A 192 13.12 -2.48 7.53
CA PHE A 192 13.22 -1.40 6.54
C PHE A 192 12.05 -1.45 5.55
N ASN A 193 11.77 -2.62 4.98
CA ASN A 193 10.65 -2.79 4.04
C ASN A 193 9.30 -2.48 4.70
N ALA A 194 9.07 -2.96 5.92
CA ALA A 194 7.83 -2.70 6.65
C ALA A 194 7.64 -1.21 6.95
N THR A 195 8.67 -0.55 7.48
CA THR A 195 8.65 0.90 7.74
C THR A 195 8.40 1.70 6.46
N ALA A 196 9.08 1.34 5.35
CA ALA A 196 8.92 2.01 4.06
C ALA A 196 7.49 1.87 3.49
N VAL A 197 6.89 0.68 3.62
CA VAL A 197 5.50 0.42 3.19
C VAL A 197 4.50 1.28 3.97
N GLY A 198 4.71 1.48 5.27
CA GLY A 198 3.82 2.32 6.10
C GLY A 198 3.97 3.82 5.86
N PHE A 199 5.09 4.28 5.30
CA PHE A 199 5.43 5.70 5.24
C PHE A 199 4.54 6.50 4.27
N TRP A 200 4.41 6.04 3.03
CA TRP A 200 3.78 6.77 1.92
C TRP A 200 2.26 6.54 1.81
N ALA A 201 1.50 6.93 2.85
CA ALA A 201 0.05 6.81 2.83
C ALA A 201 -0.62 7.87 1.92
N PRO A 202 -1.45 7.49 0.92
CA PRO A 202 -2.12 8.45 0.03
C PRO A 202 -3.13 9.38 0.74
N GLU A 203 -3.59 9.03 1.93
CA GLU A 203 -4.43 9.90 2.78
C GLU A 203 -3.65 11.07 3.40
N GLN A 204 -2.31 11.02 3.37
CA GLN A 204 -1.44 11.89 4.14
C GLN A 204 -0.48 12.67 3.24
N LEU A 205 -0.84 12.90 1.96
CA LEU A 205 0.06 13.50 0.95
C LEU A 205 0.69 14.81 1.42
N ASP A 206 -0.08 15.70 2.05
CA ASP A 206 0.46 16.99 2.52
C ASP A 206 1.52 16.81 3.61
N LEU A 207 1.32 15.83 4.50
CA LEU A 207 2.25 15.52 5.58
C LEU A 207 3.57 14.94 5.05
N VAL A 208 3.50 14.09 4.02
CA VAL A 208 4.69 13.40 3.47
C VAL A 208 5.32 14.10 2.27
N ARG A 209 4.70 15.14 1.71
CA ARG A 209 5.21 15.91 0.56
C ARG A 209 6.64 16.43 0.74
N PRO A 210 7.05 16.97 1.91
CA PRO A 210 8.42 17.46 2.10
C PRO A 210 9.51 16.38 1.91
N TYR A 211 9.15 15.10 2.04
CA TYR A 211 10.09 13.99 1.95
C TYR A 211 10.38 13.55 0.51
N VAL A 212 9.59 13.98 -0.48
CA VAL A 212 9.78 13.61 -1.89
C VAL A 212 11.14 14.09 -2.41
N ALA A 213 11.48 15.36 -2.17
CA ALA A 213 12.77 15.92 -2.57
C ALA A 213 13.95 15.31 -1.79
N ARG A 214 13.70 14.84 -0.56
CA ARG A 214 14.69 14.18 0.30
C ARG A 214 15.01 12.76 -0.15
N TYR A 215 14.00 12.05 -0.67
CA TYR A 215 14.11 10.64 -1.03
C TYR A 215 15.30 10.33 -1.94
N PHE A 216 15.46 11.07 -3.04
CA PHE A 216 16.46 10.76 -4.06
C PHE A 216 17.90 10.80 -3.55
N PRO A 217 18.40 11.92 -2.98
CA PRO A 217 19.76 11.96 -2.45
C PRO A 217 19.96 10.99 -1.28
N GLU A 218 18.97 10.84 -0.40
CA GLU A 218 19.08 9.96 0.77
C GLU A 218 19.06 8.46 0.38
N ALA A 219 18.29 8.07 -0.64
CA ALA A 219 18.30 6.71 -1.19
C ALA A 219 19.63 6.36 -1.87
N VAL A 220 20.25 7.32 -2.58
CA VAL A 220 21.59 7.14 -3.16
C VAL A 220 22.63 6.92 -2.07
N ALA A 221 22.63 7.76 -1.04
CA ALA A 221 23.55 7.62 0.09
C ALA A 221 23.36 6.28 0.83
N LEU A 222 22.10 5.90 1.09
CA LEU A 222 21.76 4.62 1.71
C LEU A 222 22.27 3.43 0.87
N ALA A 223 22.03 3.45 -0.45
CA ALA A 223 22.44 2.40 -1.36
C ALA A 223 23.97 2.24 -1.43
N ALA A 224 24.71 3.36 -1.39
CA ALA A 224 26.16 3.35 -1.36
C ALA A 224 26.70 2.74 -0.06
N ARG A 225 26.08 3.05 1.08
CA ARG A 225 26.49 2.54 2.40
C ARG A 225 26.11 1.08 2.65
N ARG A 226 24.87 0.71 2.30
CA ARG A 226 24.24 -0.56 2.72
C ARG A 226 24.18 -1.62 1.61
N GLY A 227 24.69 -1.27 0.43
CA GLY A 227 24.89 -2.19 -0.67
C GLY A 227 23.62 -2.58 -1.45
N PRO A 228 23.76 -3.52 -2.41
CA PRO A 228 22.74 -3.79 -3.43
C PRO A 228 21.38 -4.24 -2.89
N ALA A 229 21.35 -5.06 -1.84
CA ALA A 229 20.09 -5.58 -1.31
C ALA A 229 19.21 -4.46 -0.72
N LEU A 230 19.81 -3.50 -0.02
CA LEU A 230 19.06 -2.36 0.51
C LEU A 230 18.78 -1.32 -0.56
N ALA A 231 19.65 -1.19 -1.58
CA ALA A 231 19.39 -0.38 -2.76
C ALA A 231 18.11 -0.84 -3.50
N GLU A 232 17.93 -2.15 -3.69
CA GLU A 232 16.71 -2.72 -4.28
C GLU A 232 15.48 -2.46 -3.40
N SER A 233 15.65 -2.59 -2.08
CA SER A 233 14.59 -2.35 -1.09
C SER A 233 14.14 -0.89 -1.09
N ALA A 234 15.07 0.06 -1.07
CA ALA A 234 14.79 1.49 -1.10
C ALA A 234 14.11 1.92 -2.40
N GLY A 235 14.55 1.40 -3.55
CA GLY A 235 13.91 1.65 -4.84
C GLY A 235 12.52 1.03 -4.97
N ARG A 236 12.27 -0.12 -4.33
CA ARG A 236 10.99 -0.83 -4.42
C ARG A 236 9.94 -0.31 -3.44
N PHE A 237 10.31 -0.14 -2.18
CA PHE A 237 9.35 0.09 -1.09
C PHE A 237 9.34 1.53 -0.59
N ALA A 238 10.46 2.25 -0.70
CA ALA A 238 10.58 3.61 -0.19
C ALA A 238 10.39 4.70 -1.27
N PHE A 239 10.19 4.33 -2.53
CA PHE A 239 9.89 5.29 -3.61
C PHE A 239 8.55 6.00 -3.34
N PRO A 240 8.42 7.33 -3.57
CA PRO A 240 7.22 8.12 -3.31
C PRO A 240 6.09 7.85 -4.32
N THR A 241 5.65 6.59 -4.42
CA THR A 241 4.67 6.14 -5.43
C THR A 241 3.34 6.89 -5.47
N PRO A 242 2.78 7.45 -4.37
CA PRO A 242 1.54 8.24 -4.45
C PRO A 242 1.70 9.60 -5.14
N PHE A 243 2.93 10.11 -5.27
CA PHE A 243 3.23 11.39 -5.91
C PHE A 243 3.38 11.19 -7.42
N VAL A 244 2.24 11.14 -8.09
CA VAL A 244 2.15 11.13 -9.54
C VAL A 244 2.01 12.57 -10.02
N ASP A 245 3.16 13.24 -10.15
CA ASP A 245 3.28 14.61 -10.66
C ASP A 245 4.61 14.80 -11.43
N THR A 246 4.66 15.83 -12.28
CA THR A 246 5.84 16.15 -13.10
C THR A 246 7.06 16.48 -12.25
N ALA A 247 6.89 17.15 -11.11
CA ALA A 247 7.98 17.53 -10.23
C ALA A 247 8.71 16.30 -9.66
N THR A 248 7.97 15.27 -9.27
CA THR A 248 8.53 14.00 -8.78
C THR A 248 9.27 13.24 -9.88
N LEU A 249 8.76 13.29 -11.12
CA LEU A 249 9.42 12.72 -12.28
C LEU A 249 10.76 13.42 -12.55
N GLU A 250 10.76 14.75 -12.60
CA GLU A 250 11.96 15.57 -12.83
C GLU A 250 13.04 15.31 -11.77
N LEU A 251 12.66 15.21 -10.49
CA LEU A 251 13.60 14.88 -9.41
C LEU A 251 14.27 13.51 -9.61
N GLY A 252 13.52 12.51 -10.06
CA GLY A 252 14.09 11.18 -10.31
C GLY A 252 14.95 11.10 -11.57
N GLU A 253 14.56 11.80 -12.64
CA GLU A 253 15.38 11.92 -13.85
C GLU A 253 16.70 12.65 -13.56
N GLU A 254 16.64 13.70 -12.76
CA GLU A 254 17.81 14.42 -12.29
C GLU A 254 18.73 13.50 -11.48
N CYS A 255 18.17 12.75 -10.53
CA CYS A 255 18.93 11.78 -9.74
C CYS A 255 19.65 10.74 -10.63
N LEU A 256 18.99 10.21 -11.66
CA LEU A 256 19.60 9.25 -12.59
C LEU A 256 20.75 9.86 -13.41
N ARG A 257 20.67 11.17 -13.69
CA ARG A 257 21.64 11.93 -14.48
C ARG A 257 22.85 12.38 -13.68
N THR A 258 22.68 12.82 -12.44
CA THR A 258 23.73 13.54 -11.70
C THR A 258 24.19 12.88 -10.42
N ALA A 259 23.37 12.05 -9.77
CA ALA A 259 23.68 11.51 -8.44
C ALA A 259 24.46 10.17 -8.47
N ASP A 260 24.76 9.64 -9.66
CA ASP A 260 25.42 8.34 -9.88
C ASP A 260 24.92 7.20 -8.98
N PRO A 261 23.62 6.86 -9.01
CA PRO A 261 23.08 5.77 -8.19
C PRO A 261 23.76 4.44 -8.52
N SER A 262 23.95 3.62 -7.48
CA SER A 262 24.46 2.25 -7.64
C SER A 262 23.64 1.45 -8.67
N PRO A 263 24.22 0.46 -9.36
CA PRO A 263 23.52 -0.26 -10.42
C PRO A 263 22.17 -0.86 -10.00
N ALA A 264 22.07 -1.33 -8.74
CA ALA A 264 20.85 -1.89 -8.18
C ALA A 264 19.77 -0.81 -7.97
N LEU A 265 20.13 0.33 -7.38
CA LEU A 265 19.21 1.46 -7.20
C LEU A 265 18.79 2.04 -8.55
N ARG A 266 19.75 2.26 -9.45
CA ARG A 266 19.53 2.79 -10.81
C ARG A 266 18.46 2.00 -11.55
N ARG A 267 18.55 0.67 -11.53
CA ARG A 267 17.56 -0.20 -12.16
C ARG A 267 16.15 0.03 -11.58
N LYS A 268 16.03 0.10 -10.26
CA LYS A 268 14.73 0.35 -9.61
C LYS A 268 14.18 1.73 -9.85
N LEU A 269 15.03 2.76 -9.89
CA LEU A 269 14.58 4.11 -10.23
C LEU A 269 14.08 4.17 -11.68
N ILE A 270 14.74 3.50 -12.64
CA ILE A 270 14.25 3.41 -14.01
C ILE A 270 12.86 2.78 -14.05
N ASP A 271 12.67 1.61 -13.42
CA ASP A 271 11.37 0.92 -13.37
C ASP A 271 10.27 1.84 -12.78
N GLN A 272 10.56 2.51 -11.66
CA GLN A 272 9.59 3.38 -10.98
C GLN A 272 9.25 4.63 -11.79
N LEU A 273 10.23 5.23 -12.46
CA LEU A 273 10.02 6.41 -13.30
C LEU A 273 9.25 6.06 -14.57
N ASP A 274 9.46 4.88 -15.14
CA ASP A 274 8.64 4.39 -16.27
C ASP A 274 7.18 4.19 -15.85
N ASP A 275 6.93 3.61 -14.68
CA ASP A 275 5.60 3.48 -14.11
C ASP A 275 4.97 4.84 -13.75
N LEU A 276 5.77 5.82 -13.31
CA LEU A 276 5.32 7.20 -13.06
C LEU A 276 4.91 7.90 -14.35
N ARG A 277 5.74 7.82 -15.42
CA ARG A 277 5.38 8.37 -16.74
C ARG A 277 4.10 7.74 -17.29
N ARG A 278 3.91 6.43 -17.07
CA ARG A 278 2.66 5.77 -17.44
C ARG A 278 1.47 6.34 -16.65
N ALA A 279 1.61 6.50 -15.34
CA ALA A 279 0.53 7.04 -14.51
C ALA A 279 0.13 8.46 -14.91
N LEU A 280 1.10 9.33 -15.24
CA LEU A 280 0.85 10.68 -15.75
C LEU A 280 0.04 10.65 -17.06
N ARG A 281 0.47 9.85 -18.04
CA ARG A 281 -0.28 9.67 -19.31
C ARG A 281 -1.71 9.20 -19.09
N VAL A 282 -1.92 8.26 -18.17
CA VAL A 282 -3.27 7.74 -17.84
C VAL A 282 -4.14 8.81 -17.18
N ARG A 283 -3.56 9.73 -16.40
CA ARG A 283 -4.26 10.89 -15.83
C ARG A 283 -4.51 12.02 -16.82
N GLY A 284 -3.87 11.99 -17.98
CA GLY A 284 -3.88 13.09 -18.95
C GLY A 284 -3.03 14.29 -18.51
N GLU A 285 -2.02 14.03 -17.67
CA GLU A 285 -1.06 15.00 -17.13
C GLU A 285 0.33 14.88 -17.78
#